data_AF-A0A072NYY1-F1
#
_entry.id   AF-A0A072NYY1-F1
#
_cell.length_a   1.000
_cell.length_b   1.000
_cell.length_c   1.000
_cell.angle_alpha   90.00
_cell.angle_beta   90.00
_cell.angle_gamma   90.00
#
_symmetry.space_group_name_H-M   'P 1'
#
loop_
_entity.id
_entity.type
_entity.pdbx_description
1 polymer ?
#
loop_
_entity_poly.entity_id
_entity_poly.type
_entity_poly.pdbx_seq_one_letter_code
_entity_poly.pdbx_strand_id
1 'polypeptide(L)'
;MSRQGWKNPLPSSQSDSIRLSTYWAGCALDIMKYHHNKPCDMFEDIQATILLGFFLLNVEGFSARLHSYLIVIVSRVRDLSLHNVDTKGSSKPRGPLDTEIKRRVWWHIVTTDWILSLPVGAQEGTYSVQPRQMAVNVPSNIDDEDLNHTYPPINRPLSEPTAISNFFTAH
;
A
#
# COMPACT_ATOMS: atom_id res chain seq x y z
N MET A 1 18.75 13.99 40.12
CA MET A 1 18.39 14.08 38.69
C MET A 1 17.05 13.39 38.50
N SER A 2 15.97 14.17 38.43
CA SER A 2 14.59 13.67 38.37
C SER A 2 14.30 13.14 36.96
N ARG A 3 13.81 11.90 36.85
CA ARG A 3 13.25 11.36 35.61
C ARG A 3 11.97 12.15 35.32
N GLN A 4 12.06 13.12 34.40
CA GLN A 4 10.86 13.71 33.79
C GLN A 4 10.14 12.59 33.04
N GLY A 5 9.14 12.01 33.70
CA GLY A 5 8.19 11.10 33.08
C GLY A 5 7.46 11.86 31.96
N TRP A 6 7.53 11.28 30.77
CA TRP A 6 6.78 11.69 29.59
C TRP A 6 5.28 11.73 29.90
N LYS A 7 4.76 12.89 30.33
CA LYS A 7 3.33 13.14 30.46
C LYS A 7 2.81 13.69 29.15
N ASN A 8 2.64 12.83 28.15
CA ASN A 8 1.70 13.17 27.09
C ASN A 8 0.29 13.05 27.69
N PRO A 9 -0.50 14.13 27.79
CA PRO A 9 -1.89 13.99 28.19
C PRO A 9 -2.58 13.12 27.14
N LEU A 10 -3.25 12.06 27.60
CA LEU A 10 -4.20 11.31 26.79
C LEU A 10 -5.17 12.31 26.14
N PRO A 11 -5.59 12.11 24.88
CA PRO A 11 -6.47 13.06 24.22
C PRO A 11 -7.75 13.24 25.04
N SER A 12 -7.94 14.46 25.52
CA SER A 12 -9.05 14.86 26.39
C SER A 12 -10.35 15.13 25.61
N SER A 13 -10.27 15.20 24.28
CA SER A 13 -11.37 15.49 23.39
C SER A 13 -11.20 14.81 22.03
N GLN A 14 -12.30 14.65 21.29
CA GLN A 14 -12.28 14.04 19.95
C GLN A 14 -11.41 14.86 18.96
N SER A 15 -11.43 16.18 19.06
CA SER A 15 -10.59 17.06 18.24
C SER A 15 -9.10 16.90 18.56
N ASP A 16 -8.74 16.74 19.84
CA ASP A 16 -7.37 16.44 20.24
C ASP A 16 -6.90 15.08 19.71
N SER A 17 -7.75 14.06 19.73
CA SER A 17 -7.46 12.73 19.15
C SER A 17 -7.18 12.81 17.64
N ILE A 18 -8.01 13.52 16.88
CA ILE A 18 -7.82 13.70 15.43
C ILE A 18 -6.51 14.46 15.17
N ARG A 19 -6.26 15.55 15.91
CA ARG A 19 -5.03 16.33 15.74
C ARG A 19 -3.79 15.50 16.03
N LEU A 20 -3.77 14.76 17.14
CA LEU A 20 -2.63 13.93 17.52
C LEU A 20 -2.40 12.79 16.53
N SER A 21 -3.45 12.05 16.16
CA SER A 21 -3.31 10.95 15.18
C SER A 21 -2.79 11.44 13.83
N THR A 22 -3.28 12.59 13.34
CA THR A 22 -2.79 13.23 12.11
C THR A 22 -1.32 13.64 12.22
N TYR A 23 -0.92 14.22 13.36
CA TYR A 23 0.46 14.60 13.62
C TYR A 23 1.40 13.38 13.63
N TRP A 24 1.02 12.32 14.34
CA TRP A 24 1.81 11.09 14.44
C TRP A 24 1.93 10.39 13.09
N ALA A 25 0.86 10.37 12.29
CA ALA A 25 0.90 9.83 10.93
C ALA A 25 1.87 10.61 10.03
N GLY A 26 1.87 11.95 10.14
CA GLY A 26 2.85 12.80 9.46
C GLY A 26 4.30 12.46 9.85
N CYS A 27 4.58 12.38 11.14
CA CYS A 27 5.91 12.02 11.63
C CYS A 27 6.36 10.63 11.15
N ALA A 28 5.46 9.64 11.18
CA ALA A 28 5.77 8.29 10.73
C ALA A 28 6.11 8.26 9.24
N LEU A 29 5.34 8.97 8.41
CA LEU A 29 5.61 9.10 6.98
C LEU A 29 6.96 9.75 6.70
N ASP A 30 7.33 10.79 7.45
CA ASP A 30 8.61 11.46 7.26
C ASP A 30 9.81 10.60 7.69
N ILE A 31 9.66 9.80 8.76
CA ILE A 31 10.69 8.82 9.16
C ILE A 31 10.87 7.75 8.08
N MET A 32 9.77 7.21 7.54
CA MET A 32 9.83 6.17 6.49
C MET A 32 10.46 6.69 5.20
N LYS A 33 10.19 7.95 4.81
CA LYS A 33 10.86 8.63 3.69
C LYS A 33 12.37 8.77 3.90
N TYR A 34 12.84 8.82 5.15
CA TYR A 34 14.27 8.95 5.45
C TYR A 34 15.01 7.59 5.46
N HIS A 35 14.30 6.49 5.74
CA HIS A 35 14.87 5.14 5.90
C HIS A 35 15.21 4.40 4.58
N HIS A 36 15.70 5.09 3.55
CA HIS A 36 15.83 4.54 2.19
C HIS A 36 16.95 3.50 1.95
N ASN A 37 17.74 3.10 2.95
CA ASN A 37 19.00 2.37 2.71
C ASN A 37 19.16 1.01 3.41
N LYS A 38 18.09 0.40 3.93
CA LYS A 38 18.16 -0.94 4.53
C LYS A 38 17.38 -1.99 3.73
N PRO A 39 18.04 -3.01 3.18
CA PRO A 39 17.39 -4.02 2.34
C PRO A 39 16.49 -5.01 3.10
N CYS A 40 16.60 -5.10 4.44
CA CYS A 40 15.82 -6.04 5.26
C CYS A 40 14.47 -5.48 5.77
N ASP A 41 14.23 -4.17 5.61
CA ASP A 41 13.04 -3.48 6.16
C ASP A 41 12.09 -3.00 5.03
N MET A 42 12.43 -3.21 3.76
CA MET A 42 11.82 -2.45 2.66
C MET A 42 10.39 -2.87 2.30
N PHE A 43 10.00 -4.13 2.48
CA PHE A 43 8.64 -4.58 2.11
C PHE A 43 7.64 -4.29 3.22
N GLU A 44 8.02 -4.56 4.47
CA GLU A 44 7.28 -4.22 5.68
C GLU A 44 7.08 -2.70 5.79
N ASP A 45 8.10 -1.90 5.45
CA ASP A 45 7.98 -0.45 5.35
C ASP A 45 6.89 -0.03 4.35
N ILE A 46 6.80 -0.70 3.19
CA ILE A 46 5.76 -0.41 2.19
C ILE A 46 4.38 -0.76 2.75
N GLN A 47 4.23 -1.88 3.45
CA GLN A 47 2.98 -2.25 4.10
C GLN A 47 2.59 -1.21 5.17
N ALA A 48 3.53 -0.76 6.00
CA ALA A 48 3.29 0.30 6.98
C ALA A 48 2.92 1.63 6.30
N THR A 49 3.56 1.94 5.17
CA THR A 49 3.26 3.12 4.36
C THR A 49 1.84 3.04 3.81
N ILE A 50 1.40 1.89 3.29
CA ILE A 50 0.01 1.64 2.85
C ILE A 50 -1.00 1.96 3.95
N LEU A 51 -0.78 1.46 5.17
CA LEU A 51 -1.66 1.72 6.31
C LEU A 51 -1.76 3.21 6.65
N LEU A 52 -0.63 3.92 6.59
CA LEU A 52 -0.60 5.36 6.81
C LEU A 52 -1.28 6.13 5.68
N GLY A 53 -1.14 5.69 4.43
CA GLY A 53 -1.87 6.24 3.29
C GLY A 53 -3.38 6.09 3.43
N PHE A 54 -3.85 4.92 3.87
CA PHE A 54 -5.27 4.69 4.15
C PHE A 54 -5.77 5.62 5.25
N PHE A 55 -5.00 5.76 6.34
CA PHE A 55 -5.33 6.69 7.41
C PHE A 55 -5.42 8.15 6.89
N LEU A 56 -4.45 8.59 6.09
CA LEU A 56 -4.46 9.92 5.47
C LEU A 56 -5.69 10.16 4.61
N LEU A 57 -6.04 9.19 3.77
CA LEU A 57 -7.23 9.27 2.92
C LEU A 57 -8.50 9.46 3.76
N ASN A 58 -8.63 8.74 4.88
CA ASN A 58 -9.80 8.84 5.75
C ASN A 58 -9.88 10.15 6.54
N VAL A 59 -8.74 10.73 6.92
CA VAL A 59 -8.71 11.94 7.76
C VAL A 59 -8.70 13.23 6.94
N GLU A 60 -7.98 13.26 5.82
CA GLU A 60 -7.79 14.46 5.00
C GLU A 60 -8.54 14.42 3.67
N GLY A 61 -8.98 13.25 3.22
CA GLY A 61 -9.48 13.07 1.87
C GLY A 61 -8.39 13.30 0.81
N PHE A 62 -8.79 13.87 -0.32
CA PHE A 62 -7.89 14.20 -1.43
C PHE A 62 -7.05 15.43 -1.09
N SER A 63 -5.84 15.21 -0.56
CA SER A 63 -4.89 16.27 -0.19
C SER A 63 -3.59 16.21 -1.00
N ALA A 64 -2.88 17.34 -1.11
CA ALA A 64 -1.54 17.39 -1.73
C ALA A 64 -0.54 16.46 -1.01
N ARG A 65 -0.77 16.21 0.29
CA ARG A 65 0.03 15.28 1.09
C ARG A 65 -0.20 13.83 0.68
N LEU A 66 -1.46 13.44 0.45
CA LEU A 66 -1.80 12.12 -0.08
C LEU A 66 -1.20 11.91 -1.49
N HIS A 67 -1.24 12.94 -2.35
CA HIS A 67 -0.63 12.86 -3.67
C HIS A 67 0.90 12.69 -3.59
N SER A 68 1.58 13.46 -2.73
CA SER A 68 3.02 13.32 -2.50
C SER A 68 3.38 11.94 -1.97
N TYR A 69 2.53 11.39 -1.09
CA TYR A 69 2.64 10.03 -0.59
C TYR A 69 2.59 8.99 -1.73
N LEU A 70 1.64 9.12 -2.67
CA LEU A 70 1.52 8.20 -3.80
C LEU A 70 2.76 8.17 -4.69
N ILE A 71 3.30 9.34 -5.03
CA ILE A 71 4.50 9.45 -5.86
C ILE A 71 5.66 8.68 -5.21
N VAL A 72 5.86 8.89 -3.91
CA VAL A 72 6.95 8.24 -3.15
C VAL A 72 6.73 6.72 -3.10
N ILE A 73 5.53 6.24 -2.75
CA ILE A 73 5.30 4.80 -2.62
C ILE A 73 5.38 4.10 -3.98
N VAL A 74 4.91 4.71 -5.07
CA VAL A 74 5.06 4.18 -6.44
C VAL A 74 6.54 4.01 -6.80
N SER A 75 7.39 4.97 -6.42
CA SER A 75 8.85 4.83 -6.58
C SER A 75 9.38 3.64 -5.78
N ARG A 76 9.00 3.52 -4.50
CA ARG A 76 9.47 2.46 -3.58
C ARG A 76 9.11 1.05 -4.07
N VAL A 77 7.86 0.84 -4.51
CA VAL A 77 7.45 -0.47 -5.04
C VAL A 77 8.16 -0.82 -6.36
N ARG A 78 8.57 0.20 -7.13
CA ARG A 78 9.38 0.00 -8.35
C ARG A 78 10.83 -0.35 -8.01
N ASP A 79 11.42 0.26 -6.99
CA ASP A 79 12.77 -0.09 -6.49
C ASP A 79 12.83 -1.54 -6.03
N LEU A 80 11.75 -2.06 -5.46
CA LEU A 80 11.56 -3.48 -5.14
C LEU A 80 11.28 -4.39 -6.33
N SER A 81 11.20 -3.84 -7.54
CA SER A 81 10.82 -4.56 -8.75
C SER A 81 9.46 -5.25 -8.65
N LEU A 82 8.52 -4.72 -7.84
CA LEU A 82 7.18 -5.31 -7.72
C LEU A 82 6.38 -5.21 -9.03
N HIS A 83 6.72 -4.23 -9.88
CA HIS A 83 6.18 -4.08 -11.24
C HIS A 83 6.52 -5.25 -12.18
N ASN A 84 7.46 -6.13 -11.82
CA ASN A 84 7.94 -7.24 -12.65
C ASN A 84 7.83 -8.61 -11.95
N VAL A 85 6.92 -8.76 -10.98
CA VAL A 85 6.77 -9.99 -10.17
C VAL A 85 6.59 -11.24 -11.03
N ASP A 86 5.88 -11.13 -12.17
CA ASP A 86 5.55 -12.25 -13.06
C ASP A 86 6.43 -12.33 -14.32
N THR A 87 7.51 -11.55 -14.38
CA THR A 87 8.45 -11.63 -15.51
C THR A 87 9.21 -12.96 -15.50
N LYS A 88 9.19 -13.67 -16.63
CA LYS A 88 9.95 -14.91 -16.84
C LYS A 88 11.46 -14.60 -16.79
N GLY A 89 12.19 -15.21 -15.85
CA GLY A 89 13.64 -15.05 -15.72
C GLY A 89 14.15 -14.42 -14.41
N SER A 90 13.28 -14.18 -13.42
CA SER A 90 13.72 -13.83 -12.06
C SER A 90 14.68 -14.89 -11.53
N SER A 91 15.92 -14.48 -11.21
CA SER A 91 17.02 -15.37 -10.79
C SER A 91 16.80 -16.09 -9.45
N LYS A 92 15.80 -15.69 -8.68
CA LYS A 92 15.42 -16.34 -7.43
C LYS A 92 14.06 -17.04 -7.59
N PRO A 93 13.96 -18.36 -7.29
CA PRO A 93 12.67 -18.99 -7.11
C PRO A 93 11.97 -18.31 -5.93
N ARG A 94 10.91 -17.55 -6.20
CA ARG A 94 10.04 -16.98 -5.18
C ARG A 94 9.00 -18.01 -4.79
N GLY A 95 8.70 -18.09 -3.50
CA GLY A 95 7.57 -18.89 -3.02
C GLY A 95 6.26 -18.38 -3.63
N PRO A 96 5.29 -19.25 -3.86
CA PRO A 96 4.01 -18.85 -4.43
C PRO A 96 3.24 -17.87 -3.54
N LEU A 97 3.32 -18.05 -2.22
CA LEU A 97 2.80 -17.10 -1.23
C LEU A 97 3.43 -15.71 -1.34
N ASP A 98 4.76 -15.63 -1.35
CA ASP A 98 5.51 -14.37 -1.48
C ASP A 98 5.15 -13.64 -2.79
N THR A 99 5.01 -14.40 -3.87
CA THR A 99 4.58 -13.87 -5.17
C THR A 99 3.18 -13.27 -5.07
N GLU A 100 2.24 -13.97 -4.45
CA GLU A 100 0.86 -13.51 -4.31
C GLU A 100 0.73 -12.28 -3.40
N ILE A 101 1.44 -12.25 -2.26
CA ILE A 101 1.49 -11.07 -1.39
C ILE A 101 2.03 -9.85 -2.14
N LYS A 102 3.08 -10.03 -2.95
CA LYS A 102 3.64 -8.95 -3.79
C LYS A 102 2.70 -8.48 -4.87
N ARG A 103 1.95 -9.38 -5.53
CA ARG A 103 0.90 -9.00 -6.48
C ARG A 103 -0.16 -8.14 -5.81
N ARG A 104 -0.66 -8.55 -4.64
CA ARG A 104 -1.69 -7.82 -3.89
C ARG A 104 -1.22 -6.42 -3.50
N VAL A 105 0.00 -6.29 -2.98
CA VAL A 105 0.60 -4.98 -2.66
C VAL A 105 0.74 -4.12 -3.91
N TRP A 106 1.23 -4.68 -5.02
CA TRP A 106 1.34 -3.95 -6.28
C TRP A 106 -0.01 -3.43 -6.77
N TRP A 107 -1.00 -4.33 -6.88
CA TRP A 107 -2.34 -3.97 -7.34
C TRP A 107 -3.02 -2.97 -6.43
N HIS A 108 -2.83 -3.03 -5.11
CA HIS A 108 -3.32 -2.01 -4.18
C HIS A 108 -2.83 -0.60 -4.52
N ILE A 109 -1.53 -0.46 -4.82
CA ILE A 109 -0.96 0.83 -5.20
C ILE A 109 -1.47 1.28 -6.57
N VAL A 110 -1.53 0.37 -7.55
CA VAL A 110 -2.03 0.67 -8.89
C VAL A 110 -3.48 1.14 -8.87
N THR A 111 -4.36 0.42 -8.19
CA THR A 111 -5.78 0.82 -8.08
C THR A 111 -5.91 2.15 -7.37
N THR A 112 -5.10 2.41 -6.35
CA THR A 112 -5.13 3.68 -5.62
C THR A 112 -4.68 4.83 -6.54
N ASP A 113 -3.59 4.67 -7.30
CA ASP A 113 -3.12 5.65 -8.29
C ASP A 113 -4.20 5.96 -9.34
N TRP A 114 -4.84 4.92 -9.88
CA TRP A 114 -5.90 5.10 -10.87
C TRP A 114 -7.12 5.80 -10.28
N ILE A 115 -7.62 5.38 -9.12
CA ILE A 115 -8.78 5.99 -8.44
C ILE A 115 -8.50 7.46 -8.12
N LEU A 116 -7.29 7.79 -7.65
CA LEU A 116 -6.93 9.16 -7.29
C LEU A 116 -6.71 10.06 -8.52
N SER A 117 -6.61 9.49 -9.73
CA SER A 117 -6.58 10.23 -11.00
C SER A 117 -7.96 10.49 -11.62
N LEU A 118 -9.03 9.89 -11.08
CA LEU A 118 -10.41 10.06 -11.57
C LEU A 118 -11.04 11.43 -11.26
N PRO A 119 -10.81 12.07 -10.09
CA PRO A 119 -11.45 13.34 -9.77
C PRO A 119 -11.12 14.44 -10.79
N VAL A 120 -12.14 15.21 -11.18
CA VAL A 120 -12.03 16.35 -12.09
C VAL A 120 -11.16 17.43 -11.47
N GLY A 121 -10.13 17.88 -12.20
CA GLY A 121 -9.20 18.89 -11.72
C GLY A 121 -7.85 18.86 -12.45
N ALA A 122 -6.85 19.54 -11.89
CA ALA A 122 -5.53 19.65 -12.52
C ALA A 122 -4.78 18.30 -12.68
N GLN A 123 -5.27 17.22 -12.05
CA GLN A 123 -4.68 15.87 -12.07
C GLN A 123 -5.63 14.85 -12.70
N GLU A 124 -6.70 15.30 -13.38
CA GLU A 124 -7.63 14.39 -14.05
C GLU A 124 -6.91 13.60 -15.14
N GLY A 125 -7.00 12.27 -15.05
CA GLY A 125 -6.38 11.33 -15.99
C GLY A 125 -4.86 11.19 -15.88
N THR A 126 -4.21 11.78 -14.87
CA THR A 126 -2.74 11.75 -14.74
C THR A 126 -2.23 10.63 -13.83
N TYR A 127 -2.68 9.39 -14.04
CA TYR A 127 -2.16 8.25 -13.29
C TYR A 127 -0.71 7.93 -13.67
N SER A 128 0.10 7.56 -12.67
CA SER A 128 1.55 7.37 -12.79
C SER A 128 1.95 5.94 -13.19
N VAL A 129 1.06 4.96 -13.03
CA VAL A 129 1.32 3.56 -13.37
C VAL A 129 0.53 3.13 -14.58
N GLN A 130 1.22 3.00 -15.71
CA GLN A 130 0.63 2.53 -16.96
C GLN A 130 0.60 1.00 -17.01
N PRO A 131 -0.51 0.37 -17.44
CA PRO A 131 -0.59 -1.09 -17.56
C PRO A 131 0.49 -1.70 -18.45
N ARG A 132 0.96 -0.98 -19.47
CA ARG A 132 2.03 -1.42 -20.37
C ARG A 132 3.43 -1.41 -19.74
N GLN A 133 3.58 -0.82 -18.55
CA GLN A 133 4.86 -0.69 -17.83
C GLN A 133 4.98 -1.69 -16.67
N MET A 134 4.11 -2.69 -16.61
CA MET A 134 4.11 -3.71 -15.57
C MET A 134 3.88 -5.11 -16.14
N ALA A 135 4.51 -6.10 -15.52
CA ALA A 135 4.35 -7.52 -15.76
C ALA A 135 3.95 -8.19 -14.43
N VAL A 136 2.68 -7.96 -14.04
CA VAL A 136 2.07 -8.47 -12.82
C VAL A 136 0.68 -8.99 -13.14
N ASN A 137 0.44 -10.27 -12.89
CA ASN A 137 -0.87 -10.90 -13.04
C ASN A 137 -1.83 -10.34 -11.99
N VAL A 138 -3.13 -10.32 -12.30
CA VAL A 138 -4.19 -9.99 -11.34
C VAL A 138 -4.06 -10.92 -10.12
N PRO A 139 -4.30 -10.45 -8.88
CA PRO A 139 -4.23 -11.29 -7.69
C PRO A 139 -5.21 -12.46 -7.78
N SER A 140 -4.99 -13.49 -6.99
CA SER A 140 -5.90 -14.64 -6.91
C SER A 140 -7.09 -14.31 -6.00
N ASN A 141 -8.31 -14.70 -6.39
CA ASN A 141 -9.53 -14.50 -5.60
C ASN A 141 -9.60 -15.54 -4.47
N ILE A 142 -8.80 -15.34 -3.42
CA ILE A 142 -8.57 -16.31 -2.34
C ILE A 142 -8.43 -15.54 -1.02
N ASP A 143 -9.03 -16.05 0.05
CA ASP A 143 -8.88 -15.47 1.39
C ASP A 143 -7.46 -15.64 1.93
N ASP A 144 -7.05 -14.71 2.79
CA ASP A 144 -5.69 -14.70 3.36
C ASP A 144 -5.38 -15.98 4.14
N GLU A 145 -6.38 -16.56 4.82
CA GLU A 145 -6.25 -17.81 5.58
C GLU A 145 -5.92 -19.01 4.68
N ASP A 146 -6.43 -19.03 3.44
CA ASP A 146 -6.28 -20.16 2.52
C ASP A 146 -4.98 -20.14 1.72
N LEU A 147 -4.26 -19.01 1.74
CA LEU A 147 -3.00 -18.80 1.00
C LEU A 147 -1.89 -19.79 1.37
N ASN A 148 -1.86 -20.24 2.62
CA ASN A 148 -0.84 -21.14 3.14
C ASN A 148 -1.18 -22.62 2.96
N HIS A 149 -2.44 -22.94 2.66
CA HIS A 149 -2.96 -24.31 2.72
C HIS A 149 -3.09 -24.99 1.36
N THR A 150 -3.12 -24.24 0.26
CA THR A 150 -3.41 -24.80 -1.08
C THR A 150 -2.33 -24.43 -2.10
N TYR A 151 -1.68 -25.41 -2.71
CA TYR A 151 -0.79 -25.19 -3.84
C TYR A 151 -1.07 -26.17 -5.01
N PRO A 152 -1.40 -25.68 -6.23
CA PRO A 152 -1.57 -24.28 -6.61
C PRO A 152 -2.81 -23.64 -5.96
N PRO A 153 -2.84 -22.30 -5.79
CA PRO A 153 -3.97 -21.62 -5.17
C PRO A 153 -5.25 -21.83 -6.00
N ILE A 154 -6.33 -22.32 -5.38
CA ILE A 154 -7.61 -22.53 -6.06
C ILE A 154 -8.41 -21.24 -5.92
N ASN A 155 -8.59 -20.53 -7.04
CA ASN A 155 -9.43 -19.33 -7.07
C ASN A 155 -10.87 -19.67 -6.70
N ARG A 156 -11.45 -18.91 -5.77
CA ARG A 156 -12.89 -18.93 -5.54
C ARG A 156 -13.62 -18.28 -6.72
N PRO A 157 -14.87 -18.68 -6.99
CA PRO A 157 -15.70 -18.03 -8.00
C PRO A 157 -15.72 -16.51 -7.80
N LEU A 158 -15.67 -15.72 -8.88
CA LEU A 158 -15.76 -14.25 -8.79
C LEU A 158 -17.10 -13.76 -8.22
N SER A 159 -18.11 -14.64 -8.15
CA SER A 159 -19.39 -14.39 -7.47
C SER A 159 -19.28 -14.43 -5.94
N GLU A 160 -18.21 -14.98 -5.38
CA GLU A 160 -17.97 -15.03 -3.95
C GLU A 160 -16.99 -13.91 -3.54
N PRO A 161 -17.43 -12.97 -2.70
CA PRO A 161 -16.57 -11.88 -2.26
C PRO A 161 -15.48 -12.39 -1.31
N THR A 162 -14.23 -12.04 -1.61
CA THR A 162 -13.06 -12.14 -0.74
C THR A 162 -12.57 -10.73 -0.40
N ALA A 163 -11.60 -10.61 0.52
CA ALA A 163 -10.95 -9.32 0.83
C ALA A 163 -10.32 -8.62 -0.40
N ILE A 164 -10.19 -9.33 -1.52
CA ILE A 164 -9.51 -8.91 -2.76
C ILE A 164 -10.52 -8.69 -3.89
N SER A 165 -11.81 -8.93 -3.66
CA SER A 165 -12.83 -8.79 -4.71
C SER A 165 -12.87 -7.40 -5.34
N ASN A 166 -12.45 -6.36 -4.59
CA ASN A 166 -12.31 -4.99 -5.08
C ASN A 166 -11.33 -4.82 -6.25
N PHE A 167 -10.40 -5.76 -6.45
CA PHE A 167 -9.44 -5.73 -7.57
C PHE A 167 -10.03 -6.25 -8.88
N PHE A 168 -11.12 -7.03 -8.84
CA PHE A 168 -11.70 -7.66 -10.03
C PHE A 168 -12.88 -6.88 -10.62
N THR A 169 -13.40 -5.88 -9.91
CA THR A 169 -14.54 -5.07 -10.33
C THR A 169 -14.14 -3.78 -11.05
N ALA A 170 -12.84 -3.47 -11.16
CA ALA A 170 -12.31 -2.25 -11.75
C ALA A 170 -11.95 -2.33 -13.25
N HIS A 171 -12.59 -3.24 -14.00
CA HIS A 171 -12.40 -3.41 -15.45
C HIS A 171 -13.51 -2.78 -16.29
#